data_AF-A0A5J4W0D6-F1
#
_entry.id   AF-A0A5J4W0D6-F1
#
_cell.length_a   1.000
_cell.length_b   1.000
_cell.length_c   1.000
_cell.angle_alpha   90.00
_cell.angle_beta   90.00
_cell.angle_gamma   90.00
#
_symmetry.space_group_name_H-M   'P 1'
#
loop_
_entity.id
_entity.type
_entity.pdbx_description
1 polymer ?
#
loop_
_entity_poly.entity_id
_entity_poly.type
_entity_poly.pdbx_seq_one_letter_code
_entity_poly.pdbx_strand_id
1 'polypeptide(L)'
;MEETDFKKIALRWVPYTLTKEQKNRRVIAAREMLSQLIQMRRNNFVHAITGDETWIYYKNPPNSAWIRRGEEAPKRVAKGTASPEVLVT
;
A
#
# COMPACT_ATOMS: atom_id res chain seq x y z
N MET A 1 -35.20 -3.19 6.45
CA MET A 1 -34.25 -4.12 7.10
C MET A 1 -33.06 -4.46 6.17
N GLU A 2 -32.78 -3.65 5.14
CA GLU A 2 -31.79 -3.98 4.09
C GLU A 2 -30.40 -3.34 4.30
N GLU A 3 -30.27 -2.36 5.21
CA GLU A 3 -29.05 -1.55 5.35
C GLU A 3 -27.86 -2.31 5.98
N THR A 4 -28.13 -3.37 6.75
CA THR A 4 -27.09 -4.18 7.44
C THR A 4 -26.48 -5.29 6.59
N ASP A 5 -27.00 -5.50 5.38
CA ASP A 5 -26.59 -6.60 4.50
C ASP A 5 -25.32 -6.31 3.71
N PHE A 6 -24.83 -5.06 3.75
CA PHE A 6 -23.64 -4.65 3.02
C PHE A 6 -22.41 -4.59 3.92
N LYS A 7 -21.26 -5.04 3.39
CA LYS A 7 -19.94 -4.87 4.00
C LYS A 7 -19.01 -4.17 3.04
N LYS A 8 -18.22 -3.23 3.55
CA LYS A 8 -17.14 -2.60 2.79
C LYS A 8 -15.96 -3.55 2.70
N ILE A 9 -15.50 -3.84 1.49
CA ILE A 9 -14.32 -4.68 1.25
C ILE A 9 -13.25 -3.91 0.49
N ALA A 10 -11.99 -4.22 0.77
CA ALA A 10 -10.86 -3.70 0.00
C ALA A 10 -10.69 -4.50 -1.30
N LEU A 11 -10.58 -3.80 -2.43
CA LEU A 11 -10.24 -4.37 -3.73
C LEU A 11 -8.72 -4.56 -3.77
N ARG A 12 -8.24 -5.55 -3.01
CA ARG A 12 -6.83 -5.66 -2.63
C ARG A 12 -5.99 -6.11 -3.82
N TRP A 13 -4.97 -5.32 -4.13
CA TRP A 13 -3.89 -5.71 -5.03
C TRP A 13 -2.69 -6.14 -4.17
N VAL A 14 -2.13 -7.31 -4.45
CA VAL A 14 -0.89 -7.77 -3.82
C VAL A 14 0.23 -7.52 -4.84
N PRO A 15 1.15 -6.56 -4.60
CA PRO A 15 2.14 -6.17 -5.60
C PRO A 15 3.05 -7.30 -6.03
N TYR A 16 3.44 -8.13 -5.05
CA TYR A 16 4.37 -9.21 -5.26
C TYR A 16 4.25 -10.21 -4.10
N THR A 17 4.22 -11.49 -4.43
CA THR A 17 4.25 -12.57 -3.43
C THR A 17 5.70 -12.80 -2.99
N LEU A 18 6.04 -12.32 -1.80
CA LEU A 18 7.40 -12.44 -1.27
C LEU A 18 7.80 -13.89 -1.02
N THR A 19 9.02 -14.27 -1.45
CA THR A 19 9.64 -15.55 -1.10
C THR A 19 10.05 -15.59 0.37
N LYS A 20 10.33 -16.78 0.90
CA LYS A 20 10.80 -16.94 2.29
C LYS A 20 12.11 -16.18 2.54
N GLU A 21 13.01 -16.22 1.57
CA GLU A 21 14.33 -15.56 1.61
C GLU A 21 14.18 -14.04 1.63
N GLN A 22 13.29 -13.48 0.79
CA GLN A 22 12.99 -12.05 0.81
C GLN A 22 12.40 -11.60 2.15
N LYS A 23 11.51 -12.40 2.75
CA LYS A 23 10.97 -12.12 4.09
C LYS A 23 12.08 -12.11 5.14
N ASN A 24 12.95 -13.12 5.12
CA ASN A 24 14.08 -13.20 6.05
C ASN A 24 15.00 -11.99 5.93
N ARG A 25 15.39 -11.60 4.70
CA ARG A 25 16.21 -10.41 4.47
C ARG A 25 15.56 -9.13 5.02
N ARG A 26 14.25 -8.96 4.82
CA ARG A 26 13.51 -7.81 5.37
C ARG A 26 13.54 -7.77 6.89
N VAL A 27 13.41 -8.92 7.56
CA VAL A 27 13.48 -8.99 9.03
C VAL A 27 14.88 -8.64 9.55
N ILE A 28 15.93 -9.12 8.87
CA ILE A 28 17.32 -8.81 9.23
C ILE A 28 17.57 -7.30 9.08
N ALA A 29 17.25 -6.73 7.92
CA ALA A 29 17.42 -5.29 7.68
C ALA A 29 16.62 -4.42 8.67
N ALA A 30 15.40 -4.84 9.02
CA ALA A 30 14.58 -4.13 10.00
C ALA A 30 15.21 -4.14 11.41
N ARG A 31 15.84 -5.25 11.81
CA ARG A 31 16.54 -5.33 13.11
C ARG A 31 17.77 -4.42 13.15
N GLU A 32 18.53 -4.39 12.07
CA GLU A 32 19.68 -3.48 11.92
C GLU A 32 19.23 -2.01 11.99
N MET A 33 18.20 -1.66 11.22
CA MET A 33 17.63 -0.31 11.22
C MET A 33 17.08 0.10 12.58
N LEU A 34 16.42 -0.82 13.31
CA LEU A 34 15.88 -0.53 14.65
C LEU A 34 16.97 -0.04 15.61
N SER A 35 18.16 -0.63 15.58
CA SER A 35 19.29 -0.21 16.41
C SER A 35 19.69 1.25 16.15
N GLN A 36 19.69 1.66 14.87
CA GLN A 36 20.03 3.03 14.46
C GLN A 36 18.91 4.00 14.86
N LEU A 37 17.65 3.62 14.67
CA LEU A 37 16.49 4.42 15.05
C LEU A 37 16.44 4.68 16.55
N ILE A 38 16.80 3.69 17.38
CA ILE A 38 16.89 3.88 18.85
C ILE A 38 17.90 4.97 19.21
N GLN A 39 19.04 5.03 18.51
CA GLN A 39 20.05 6.07 18.72
C GLN A 39 19.55 7.44 18.23
N MET A 40 18.96 7.48 17.04
CA MET A 40 18.41 8.70 16.42
C MET A 40 17.22 9.30 17.17
N ARG A 41 16.53 8.49 17.99
CA ARG A 41 15.39 8.93 18.82
C ARG A 41 15.75 10.12 19.71
N ARG A 42 16.99 10.22 20.20
CA ARG A 42 17.46 11.35 21.01
C ARG A 42 17.36 12.69 20.28
N ASN A 43 17.53 12.67 18.96
CA ASN A 43 17.49 13.85 18.11
C ASN A 43 16.17 13.94 17.34
N ASN A 44 15.10 13.27 17.79
CA ASN A 44 13.79 13.25 17.13
C ASN A 44 13.83 12.94 15.63
N PHE A 45 14.81 12.14 15.18
CA PHE A 45 14.98 11.77 13.77
C PHE A 45 15.15 12.94 12.80
N VAL A 46 15.53 14.14 13.25
CA VAL A 46 15.59 15.35 12.41
C VAL A 46 16.55 15.26 11.21
N HIS A 47 17.46 14.28 11.23
CA HIS A 47 18.41 14.01 10.14
C HIS A 47 17.98 12.86 9.22
N ALA A 48 16.82 12.23 9.48
CA ALA A 48 16.26 11.22 8.59
C ALA A 48 15.55 11.91 7.43
N ILE A 49 16.18 11.92 6.26
CA ILE A 49 15.62 12.45 5.02
C ILE A 49 15.32 11.26 4.10
N THR A 50 14.10 11.21 3.57
CA THR A 50 13.66 10.20 2.61
C THR A 50 12.94 10.88 1.46
N GLY A 51 13.08 10.31 0.26
CA GLY A 51 12.37 10.73 -0.94
C GLY A 51 12.06 9.48 -1.75
N ASP A 52 10.96 9.54 -2.50
CA ASP A 52 10.55 8.51 -3.43
C ASP A 52 9.73 9.18 -4.54
N GLU A 53 9.72 8.59 -5.72
CA GLU A 53 8.98 9.12 -6.85
C GLU A 53 7.62 8.45 -6.94
N THR A 54 6.57 9.22 -7.28
CA THR A 54 5.24 8.66 -7.45
C THR A 54 4.53 9.20 -8.69
N TRP A 55 3.81 8.31 -9.38
CA TRP A 55 2.94 8.68 -10.49
C TRP A 55 1.56 9.08 -9.98
N ILE A 56 1.18 10.33 -10.22
CA ILE A 56 -0.17 10.84 -9.92
C ILE A 56 -1.02 10.74 -11.19
N TYR A 57 -2.06 9.92 -11.12
CA TYR A 57 -3.01 9.73 -12.23
C TYR A 57 -4.19 10.68 -12.11
N TYR A 58 -4.70 11.14 -13.25
CA TYR A 58 -5.89 12.00 -13.30
C TYR A 58 -7.18 11.25 -12.96
N LYS A 59 -7.19 9.92 -13.14
CA LYS A 59 -8.32 9.04 -12.79
C LYS A 59 -7.95 8.12 -11.62
N ASN A 60 -8.68 8.25 -10.52
CA ASN A 60 -8.45 7.51 -9.27
C ASN A 60 -9.70 6.69 -8.89
N PRO A 61 -9.91 5.50 -9.49
CA PRO A 61 -11.04 4.66 -9.14
C PRO A 61 -10.94 4.19 -7.68
N PRO A 62 -12.09 3.97 -7.01
CA PRO A 62 -12.12 3.59 -5.60
C PRO A 62 -11.39 2.27 -5.34
N ASN A 63 -10.70 2.19 -4.21
CA ASN A 63 -9.95 1.00 -3.76
C ASN A 63 -10.79 0.05 -2.90
N SER A 64 -12.08 0.34 -2.74
CA SER A 64 -13.01 -0.43 -1.94
C SER A 64 -14.41 -0.38 -2.54
N ALA A 65 -15.21 -1.41 -2.30
CA ALA A 65 -16.61 -1.47 -2.70
C ALA A 65 -17.46 -1.95 -1.52
N TRP A 66 -18.72 -1.51 -1.48
CA TRP A 66 -19.74 -2.11 -0.64
C TRP A 66 -20.31 -3.32 -1.39
N ILE A 67 -20.25 -4.50 -0.79
CA ILE A 67 -20.82 -5.72 -1.35
C ILE A 67 -21.88 -6.29 -0.41
N ARG A 68 -22.90 -6.92 -0.97
CA ARG A 68 -23.86 -7.65 -0.17
C ARG A 68 -23.19 -8.90 0.42
N ARG A 69 -23.58 -9.33 1.63
CA ARG A 69 -23.08 -10.57 2.22
C ARG A 69 -23.42 -11.75 1.31
N GLY A 70 -22.39 -12.51 0.91
CA GLY A 70 -22.53 -13.68 0.03
C GLY A 70 -22.14 -13.42 -1.43
N GLU A 71 -22.02 -12.16 -1.85
CA GLU A 71 -21.59 -11.82 -3.21
C GLU A 71 -20.06 -11.78 -3.34
N GLU A 72 -19.58 -12.05 -4.56
CA GLU A 72 -18.16 -11.92 -4.88
C GLU A 72 -17.71 -10.46 -4.93
N ALA A 73 -16.44 -10.23 -4.59
CA ALA A 73 -15.84 -8.91 -4.71
C ALA A 73 -15.79 -8.46 -6.19
N PRO A 74 -16.17 -7.22 -6.52
CA PRO A 74 -16.06 -6.74 -7.88
C PRO A 74 -14.59 -6.73 -8.32
N LYS A 75 -14.33 -7.16 -9.56
CA LYS A 75 -12.98 -7.15 -10.12
C LYS A 75 -12.61 -5.72 -10.50
N ARG A 76 -11.45 -5.27 -10.04
CA ARG A 76 -10.89 -3.98 -10.48
C ARG A 76 -10.19 -4.18 -11.82
N VAL A 77 -10.63 -3.47 -12.85
CA VAL A 77 -9.90 -3.37 -14.12
C VAL A 77 -8.59 -2.62 -13.86
N ALA A 78 -7.47 -3.16 -14.32
CA ALA A 78 -6.18 -2.51 -14.19
C ALA A 78 -6.20 -1.12 -14.85
N LYS A 79 -5.46 -0.16 -14.30
CA LYS A 79 -5.29 1.14 -14.96
C LYS A 79 -4.65 0.87 -16.33
N GLY A 80 -5.30 1.30 -17.41
CA GLY A 80 -4.73 1.18 -18.76
C GLY A 80 -3.41 1.96 -18.83
N THR A 81 -2.42 1.38 -19.51
CA THR A 81 -1.02 1.85 -19.67
C THR A 81 -0.84 3.20 -20.37
N ALA A 82 -1.92 3.97 -20.58
CA ALA A 82 -1.93 5.27 -21.24
C ALA A 82 -2.87 6.28 -20.55
N SER A 83 -3.18 6.07 -19.28
CA SER A 83 -3.95 7.07 -18.52
C SER A 83 -3.06 8.30 -18.28
N PRO A 84 -3.56 9.53 -18.49
CA PRO A 84 -2.79 10.73 -18.16
C PRO A 84 -2.27 10.65 -16.72
N GLU A 85 -0.98 10.93 -16.56
CA GLU A 85 -0.26 10.86 -15.30
C GLU A 85 0.88 11.89 -15.27
N VAL A 86 1.30 12.26 -14.06
CA VAL A 86 2.41 13.18 -13.81
C VAL A 86 3.34 12.54 -12.77
N LEU A 87 4.65 12.60 -13.02
CA LEU A 87 5.67 12.17 -12.05
C LEU A 87 5.89 13.29 -11.03
N VAL A 88 5.92 12.92 -9.75
CA VAL A 88 6.22 13.83 -8.64
C VAL A 88 7.30 13.22 -7.75
N THR A 89 8.20 14.07 -7.24
CA THR A 89 9.30 13.74 -6.32
C THR A 89 9.09 14.41 -4.97
#